data_AF-A0A383TF08-F1
#
_entry.id   AF-A0A383TF08-F1
#
_cell.length_a   1.000
_cell.length_b   1.000
_cell.length_c   1.000
_cell.angle_alpha   90.00
_cell.angle_beta   90.00
_cell.angle_gamma   90.00
#
_symmetry.space_group_name_H-M   'P 1'
#
loop_
_entity.id
_entity.type
_entity.pdbx_description
1 polymer ?
#
loop_
_entity_poly.entity_id
_entity_poly.type
_entity_poly.pdbx_seq_one_letter_code
_entity_poly.pdbx_strand_id
1 'polypeptide(L)'
;MTKEKTYLISYYIFSILVLILGVFPDYFSIPNHLSLGFFCAGVAGFIFSTHQTKRLSSFTKNPIKYDIEKREKVDERNNLIIQYSKAKTFDISFYLFLATLLGFIILNEFEVVLVLSIFYLVTFLIFLWNISNQQRNM
;
A
#
# COMPACT_ATOMS: atom_id res chain seq x y z
N MET A 1 -1.28 6.62 -24.19
CA MET A 1 -2.29 6.23 -23.19
C MET A 1 -2.55 4.72 -23.12
N THR A 2 -2.36 3.96 -24.20
CA THR A 2 -2.57 2.50 -24.26
C THR A 2 -1.53 1.68 -23.47
N LYS A 3 -0.23 1.99 -23.59
CA LYS A 3 0.85 1.26 -22.90
C LYS A 3 0.76 1.31 -21.37
N GLU A 4 0.43 2.46 -20.79
CA GLU A 4 0.28 2.60 -19.32
C GLU A 4 -0.88 1.74 -18.79
N LYS A 5 -2.00 1.67 -19.53
CA LYS A 5 -3.13 0.81 -19.18
C LYS A 5 -2.76 -0.67 -19.23
N THR A 6 -2.01 -1.11 -20.24
CA THR A 6 -1.54 -2.51 -20.32
C THR A 6 -0.60 -2.86 -19.19
N TYR A 7 0.33 -1.97 -18.81
CA TYR A 7 1.19 -2.21 -17.65
C TYR A 7 0.38 -2.32 -16.36
N LEU A 8 -0.57 -1.42 -16.13
CA LEU A 8 -1.43 -1.46 -14.94
C LEU A 8 -2.22 -2.77 -14.86
N ILE A 9 -2.82 -3.20 -15.98
CA ILE A 9 -3.53 -4.48 -16.06
C ILE A 9 -2.58 -5.65 -15.76
N SER A 10 -1.36 -5.63 -16.30
CA SER A 10 -0.36 -6.68 -16.02
C SER A 10 0.05 -6.76 -14.56
N TYR A 11 0.19 -5.61 -13.88
CA TYR A 11 0.47 -5.57 -12.44
C TYR A 11 -0.69 -6.11 -11.61
N TYR A 12 -1.94 -5.79 -11.98
CA TYR A 12 -3.12 -6.35 -11.32
C TYR A 12 -3.20 -7.88 -11.49
N ILE A 13 -3.01 -8.37 -12.72
CA ILE A 13 -3.01 -9.80 -13.00
C ILE A 13 -1.90 -10.49 -12.21
N PHE A 14 -0.69 -9.93 -12.18
CA PHE A 14 0.42 -10.49 -11.43
C PHE A 14 0.16 -10.53 -9.91
N SER A 15 -0.37 -9.45 -9.32
CA SER A 15 -0.75 -9.44 -7.90
C SER A 15 -1.83 -10.47 -7.59
N ILE A 16 -2.83 -10.63 -8.47
CA ILE A 16 -3.88 -11.65 -8.29
C ILE A 16 -3.28 -13.05 -8.33
N LEU A 17 -2.38 -13.33 -9.28
CA LEU A 17 -1.70 -14.63 -9.37
C LEU A 17 -0.87 -14.92 -8.12
N VAL A 18 -0.12 -13.93 -7.62
CA VAL A 18 0.66 -14.07 -6.38
C VAL A 18 -0.24 -14.32 -5.18
N LEU A 19 -1.40 -13.64 -5.09
CA LEU A 19 -2.37 -13.89 -4.02
C LEU A 19 -2.99 -15.28 -4.11
N ILE A 20 -3.34 -15.76 -5.32
CA ILE A 20 -3.87 -17.12 -5.52
C ILE A 20 -2.86 -18.17 -5.08
N LEU A 21 -1.57 -17.99 -5.42
CA LEU A 21 -0.49 -18.88 -4.98
C LEU A 21 -0.35 -18.90 -3.45
N GLY A 22 -0.55 -17.75 -2.80
CA GLY A 22 -0.50 -17.64 -1.33
C GLY A 22 -1.71 -18.22 -0.60
N VAL A 23 -2.90 -18.21 -1.21
CA VAL A 23 -4.16 -18.70 -0.61
C VAL A 23 -4.36 -20.20 -0.83
N PHE A 24 -3.86 -20.75 -1.94
CA PHE A 24 -4.02 -22.16 -2.29
C PHE A 24 -2.67 -22.89 -2.44
N PRO A 25 -1.77 -22.85 -1.45
CA PRO A 25 -0.44 -23.48 -1.55
C PRO A 25 -0.53 -25.00 -1.73
N ASP A 26 -1.55 -25.63 -1.14
CA ASP A 26 -1.81 -27.08 -1.26
C ASP A 26 -2.05 -27.52 -2.71
N TYR A 27 -2.69 -26.67 -3.53
CA TYR A 27 -2.96 -26.97 -4.93
C TYR A 27 -1.66 -27.00 -5.76
N PHE A 28 -0.62 -26.30 -5.30
CA PHE A 28 0.67 -26.19 -5.97
C PHE A 28 1.77 -27.05 -5.33
N SER A 29 1.41 -27.94 -4.39
CA SER A 29 2.38 -28.76 -3.64
C SER A 29 3.42 -27.94 -2.87
N ILE A 30 3.07 -26.70 -2.49
CA ILE A 30 3.93 -25.82 -1.69
C ILE A 30 3.64 -26.12 -0.21
N PRO A 31 4.66 -26.21 0.66
CA PRO A 31 4.45 -26.41 2.09
C PRO A 31 3.48 -25.36 2.64
N ASN A 32 2.41 -25.83 3.27
CA ASN A 32 1.33 -24.98 3.72
C ASN A 32 1.72 -24.26 5.02
N HIS A 33 2.43 -23.15 4.86
CA HIS A 33 2.70 -22.23 5.94
C HIS A 33 1.86 -20.97 5.72
N LEU A 34 1.07 -20.59 6.72
CA LEU A 34 0.25 -19.38 6.67
C LEU A 34 1.12 -18.12 6.41
N SER A 35 2.40 -18.16 6.81
CA SER A 35 3.41 -17.15 6.50
C SER A 35 3.66 -16.94 5.00
N LEU A 36 3.49 -17.97 4.17
CA LEU A 36 3.58 -17.87 2.70
C LEU A 36 2.46 -17.01 2.14
N GLY A 37 1.22 -17.20 2.62
CA GLY A 37 0.07 -16.41 2.20
C GLY A 37 0.26 -14.92 2.49
N PHE A 38 0.78 -14.60 3.68
CA PHE A 38 1.09 -13.22 4.05
C PHE A 38 2.30 -12.65 3.31
N PHE A 39 3.32 -13.47 3.04
CA PHE A 39 4.46 -13.06 2.20
C PHE A 39 4.00 -12.69 0.79
N CYS A 40 3.16 -13.53 0.17
CA CYS A 40 2.55 -13.25 -1.13
C CYS A 40 1.71 -11.97 -1.11
N ALA A 41 0.91 -11.75 -0.07
CA ALA A 41 0.16 -10.50 0.10
C ALA A 41 1.09 -9.28 0.21
N GLY A 42 2.19 -9.40 0.95
CA GLY A 42 3.22 -8.36 1.07
C GLY A 42 3.89 -8.02 -0.26
N VAL A 43 4.28 -9.04 -1.04
CA VAL A 43 4.86 -8.87 -2.38
C VAL A 43 3.88 -8.20 -3.34
N ALA A 44 2.61 -8.64 -3.34
CA ALA A 44 1.55 -8.03 -4.15
C ALA A 44 1.34 -6.54 -3.79
N GLY A 45 1.36 -6.20 -2.50
CA GLY A 45 1.29 -4.82 -2.02
C GLY A 45 2.49 -3.97 -2.43
N PHE A 46 3.71 -4.51 -2.34
CA PHE A 46 4.94 -3.83 -2.74
C PHE A 46 4.97 -3.52 -4.24
N ILE A 47 4.57 -4.47 -5.09
CA ILE A 47 4.48 -4.28 -6.54
C ILE A 47 3.49 -3.16 -6.88
N PHE A 48 2.35 -3.13 -6.20
CA PHE A 48 1.36 -2.09 -6.41
C PHE A 48 1.86 -0.70 -5.98
N SER A 49 2.50 -0.63 -4.81
CA SER A 49 3.12 0.60 -4.27
C SER A 49 4.18 1.17 -5.22
N THR A 50 5.08 0.32 -5.73
CA THR A 50 6.15 0.77 -6.65
C THR A 50 5.59 1.26 -7.98
N HIS A 51 4.52 0.64 -8.50
CA HIS A 51 3.85 1.11 -9.70
C HIS A 51 3.21 2.49 -9.49
N GLN A 52 2.47 2.68 -8.38
CA GLN A 52 1.85 3.96 -8.06
C GLN A 52 2.90 5.06 -7.88
N THR A 53 4.02 4.75 -7.24
CA THR A 53 5.15 5.68 -7.08
C THR A 53 5.75 6.08 -8.43
N LYS A 54 5.97 5.12 -9.34
CA LYS A 54 6.44 5.40 -10.71
C LYS A 54 5.45 6.26 -11.51
N ARG A 55 4.15 6.00 -11.36
CA ARG A 55 3.08 6.79 -11.99
C ARG A 55 3.06 8.22 -11.47
N LEU A 56 3.17 8.41 -10.15
CA LEU A 56 3.28 9.74 -9.53
C LEU A 56 4.52 10.50 -10.00
N SER A 57 5.67 9.81 -10.07
CA SER A 57 6.92 10.40 -10.56
C SER A 57 6.90 10.74 -12.06
N SER A 58 6.05 10.10 -12.86
CA SER A 58 5.93 10.42 -14.29
C SER A 58 5.06 11.64 -14.57
N PHE A 59 4.21 12.05 -13.62
CA PHE A 59 3.36 13.24 -13.78
C PHE A 59 4.18 14.54 -13.88
N THR A 60 5.28 14.66 -13.15
CA THR A 60 6.17 15.83 -13.23
C THR A 60 6.94 15.92 -14.55
N LYS A 61 7.01 14.83 -15.32
CA LYS A 61 7.72 14.77 -16.61
C LYS A 61 6.84 15.07 -17.82
N ASN A 62 5.51 15.06 -17.67
CA ASN A 62 4.58 15.31 -18.76
C ASN A 62 3.78 16.61 -18.51
N PRO A 63 4.01 17.68 -19.30
CA PRO A 63 3.44 19.00 -19.02
C PRO A 63 1.90 19.01 -19.05
N ILE A 64 1.28 18.21 -19.93
CA ILE A 64 -0.19 18.15 -20.05
C ILE A 64 -0.80 17.50 -18.80
N LYS A 65 -0.20 16.41 -18.29
CA LYS A 65 -0.68 15.75 -17.08
C LYS A 65 -0.44 16.61 -15.85
N TYR A 66 0.69 17.31 -15.80
CA TYR A 66 1.03 18.24 -14.73
C TYR A 66 0.01 19.39 -14.61
N ASP A 67 -0.41 19.99 -15.74
CA ASP A 67 -1.40 21.07 -15.73
C ASP A 67 -2.79 20.60 -15.28
N ILE A 68 -3.18 19.37 -15.62
CA ILE A 68 -4.43 18.77 -15.13
C ILE A 68 -4.35 18.57 -13.62
N GLU A 69 -3.26 17.99 -13.10
CA GLU A 69 -3.09 17.77 -11.67
C GLU A 69 -3.01 19.10 -10.89
N LYS A 70 -2.39 20.12 -11.48
CA LYS A 70 -2.35 21.47 -10.88
C LYS A 70 -3.74 22.08 -10.77
N ARG A 71 -4.61 21.91 -11.77
CA ARG A 71 -6.01 22.34 -11.71
C ARG A 71 -6.81 21.56 -10.68
N GLU A 72 -6.63 20.23 -10.62
CA GLU A 72 -7.29 19.36 -9.64
C GLU A 72 -6.88 19.65 -8.19
N LYS A 73 -5.64 20.12 -7.96
CA LYS A 73 -5.15 20.53 -6.62
C LYS A 73 -5.73 21.85 -6.12
N VAL A 74 -6.24 22.70 -7.01
CA VAL A 74 -6.85 23.99 -6.64
C VAL A 74 -8.35 23.81 -6.38
N ASP A 75 -8.97 22.75 -6.89
CA ASP A 75 -10.37 22.41 -6.61
C ASP A 75 -10.56 21.99 -5.15
N GLU A 76 -11.20 22.86 -4.36
CA GLU A 76 -11.49 22.65 -2.95
C GLU A 76 -12.31 21.38 -2.69
N ARG A 77 -13.27 21.07 -3.56
CA ARG A 77 -14.11 19.87 -3.42
C ARG A 77 -13.28 18.61 -3.58
N ASN A 78 -12.36 18.61 -4.56
CA ASN A 78 -11.48 17.48 -4.79
C ASN A 78 -10.50 17.31 -3.63
N ASN A 79 -9.97 18.40 -3.08
CA ASN A 79 -9.13 18.38 -1.89
C ASN A 79 -9.85 17.79 -0.66
N LEU A 80 -11.11 18.16 -0.43
CA LEU A 80 -11.91 17.60 0.66
C LEU A 80 -12.12 16.09 0.49
N ILE A 81 -12.46 15.63 -0.71
CA ILE A 81 -12.62 14.19 -1.01
C ILE A 81 -11.30 13.44 -0.76
N ILE A 82 -10.18 13.99 -1.21
CA ILE A 82 -8.87 13.38 -1.04
C ILE A 82 -8.49 13.30 0.44
N GLN A 83 -8.69 14.36 1.21
CA GLN A 83 -8.41 14.37 2.65
C GLN A 83 -9.26 13.34 3.39
N TYR A 84 -10.56 13.28 3.10
CA TYR A 84 -11.46 12.30 3.70
C TYR A 84 -11.07 10.86 3.33
N SER A 85 -10.74 10.62 2.06
CA SER A 85 -10.29 9.33 1.57
C SER A 85 -8.99 8.88 2.25
N LYS A 86 -8.02 9.78 2.44
CA LYS A 86 -6.78 9.50 3.18
C LYS A 86 -7.05 9.14 4.64
N ALA A 87 -7.91 9.89 5.32
CA ALA A 87 -8.28 9.60 6.71
C ALA A 87 -8.95 8.22 6.84
N LYS A 88 -9.94 7.90 5.98
CA LYS A 88 -10.59 6.60 5.96
C LYS A 88 -9.64 5.45 5.64
N THR A 89 -8.71 5.66 4.70
CA THR A 89 -7.71 4.65 4.36
C THR A 89 -6.78 4.39 5.55
N PHE A 90 -6.38 5.45 6.28
CA PHE A 90 -5.59 5.33 7.49
C PHE A 90 -6.31 4.48 8.55
N ASP A 91 -7.57 4.79 8.86
CA ASP A 91 -8.38 4.01 9.81
C ASP A 91 -8.45 2.53 9.43
N ILE A 92 -8.80 2.23 8.17
CA ILE A 92 -8.94 0.85 7.67
C ILE A 92 -7.59 0.11 7.74
N SER A 93 -6.50 0.77 7.33
CA SER A 93 -5.17 0.16 7.38
C SER A 93 -4.71 -0.17 8.80
N PHE A 94 -5.08 0.64 9.78
CA PHE A 94 -4.80 0.35 11.18
C PHE A 94 -5.58 -0.87 11.68
N TYR A 95 -6.88 -0.97 11.38
CA TYR A 95 -7.66 -2.15 11.74
C TYR A 95 -7.16 -3.42 11.04
N LEU A 96 -6.79 -3.31 9.77
CA LEU A 96 -6.21 -4.42 9.01
C LEU A 96 -4.86 -4.87 9.61
N PHE A 97 -4.03 -3.92 10.05
CA PHE A 97 -2.78 -4.19 10.75
C PHE A 97 -3.00 -4.92 12.08
N LEU A 98 -3.96 -4.47 12.90
CA LEU A 98 -4.29 -5.15 14.15
C LEU A 98 -4.83 -6.57 13.91
N ALA A 99 -5.71 -6.75 12.93
CA ALA A 99 -6.25 -8.07 12.58
C ALA A 99 -5.14 -9.03 12.11
N THR A 100 -4.18 -8.53 11.33
CA THR A 100 -3.04 -9.34 10.87
C THR A 100 -2.08 -9.68 12.00
N LEU A 101 -1.75 -8.73 12.88
CA LEU A 101 -0.97 -9.01 14.10
C LEU A 101 -1.62 -10.11 14.95
N LEU A 102 -2.93 -9.98 15.21
CA LEU A 102 -3.67 -10.95 16.01
C LEU A 102 -3.68 -12.34 15.36
N GLY A 103 -3.81 -12.40 14.03
CA GLY A 103 -3.66 -13.65 13.27
C GLY A 103 -2.31 -14.32 13.49
N PHE A 104 -1.21 -13.57 13.44
CA PHE A 104 0.13 -14.13 13.67
C PHE A 104 0.40 -14.51 15.13
N ILE A 105 -0.18 -13.78 16.09
CA ILE A 105 -0.11 -14.15 17.52
C ILE A 105 -0.78 -15.51 17.75
N ILE A 106 -1.97 -15.74 17.17
CA ILE A 106 -2.69 -17.03 17.26
C ILE A 106 -1.85 -18.17 16.69
N LEU A 107 -1.03 -17.89 15.66
CA LEU A 107 -0.20 -18.88 14.99
C LEU A 107 1.16 -19.11 15.67
N ASN A 108 1.43 -18.46 16.81
CA ASN A 108 2.72 -18.49 17.52
C ASN A 108 3.92 -18.03 16.66
N GLU A 109 3.68 -17.22 15.63
CA GLU A 109 4.71 -16.68 14.73
C GLU A 109 5.25 -15.34 15.26
N PHE A 110 5.84 -15.37 16.46
CA PHE A 110 6.22 -14.16 17.19
C PHE A 110 7.28 -13.31 16.47
N GLU A 111 8.15 -13.91 15.67
CA GLU A 111 9.15 -13.19 14.87
C GLU A 111 8.47 -12.25 13.85
N VAL A 112 7.41 -12.73 13.20
CA VAL A 112 6.65 -11.95 12.22
C VAL A 112 5.90 -10.81 12.90
N VAL A 113 5.30 -11.07 14.06
CA VAL A 113 4.66 -10.06 14.92
C VAL A 113 5.64 -8.93 15.27
N LEU A 114 6.86 -9.30 15.64
CA LEU A 114 7.92 -8.35 16.02
C LEU A 114 8.33 -7.49 14.82
N VAL A 115 8.57 -8.11 13.65
CA VAL A 115 8.91 -7.40 12.41
C VAL A 115 7.80 -6.42 12.00
N LEU A 116 6.55 -6.87 11.99
CA LEU A 116 5.39 -6.02 11.66
C LEU A 116 5.25 -4.84 12.63
N SER A 117 5.49 -5.08 13.92
CA SER A 117 5.45 -4.03 14.95
C SER A 117 6.54 -2.98 14.73
N ILE A 118 7.76 -3.39 14.37
CA ILE A 118 8.85 -2.47 14.02
C ILE A 118 8.47 -1.62 12.81
N PHE A 119 7.96 -2.22 11.74
CA PHE A 119 7.54 -1.47 10.55
C PHE A 119 6.44 -0.46 10.86
N TYR A 120 5.48 -0.82 11.70
CA TYR A 120 4.44 0.10 12.13
C TYR A 120 5.01 1.25 12.98
N LEU A 121 5.92 0.97 13.91
CA LEU A 121 6.61 2.01 14.69
C LEU A 121 7.36 2.99 13.78
N VAL A 122 8.11 2.49 12.79
CA VAL A 122 8.79 3.34 11.81
C VAL A 122 7.79 4.22 11.06
N THR A 123 6.67 3.65 10.61
CA THR A 123 5.62 4.38 9.90
C THR A 123 5.01 5.47 10.79
N PHE A 124 4.77 5.16 12.06
CA PHE A 124 4.25 6.09 13.05
C PHE A 124 5.23 7.23 13.35
N LEU A 125 6.53 6.93 13.48
CA LEU A 125 7.57 7.95 13.66
C LEU A 125 7.66 8.89 12.44
N ILE A 126 7.58 8.35 11.22
CA ILE A 126 7.54 9.17 10.00
C ILE A 126 6.29 10.06 9.99
N PHE A 127 5.14 9.53 10.41
CA PHE A 127 3.91 10.30 10.52
C PHE A 127 4.04 11.46 11.53
N LEU A 128 4.54 11.19 12.74
CA LEU A 128 4.80 12.22 13.75
C LEU A 128 5.80 13.28 13.24
N TRP A 129 6.87 12.85 12.58
CA TRP A 129 7.84 13.74 11.99
C TRP A 129 7.19 14.67 10.94
N ASN A 130 6.35 14.11 10.07
CA ASN A 130 5.66 14.89 9.04
C ASN A 130 4.68 15.91 9.64
N ILE A 131 3.94 15.55 10.69
CA ILE A 131 3.10 16.50 11.44
C ILE A 131 3.95 17.61 12.05
N SER A 132 5.04 17.26 12.73
CA SER A 132 5.91 18.24 13.38
C SER A 132 6.51 19.23 12.35
N ASN A 133 6.83 18.75 11.15
CA ASN A 133 7.35 19.58 10.09
C ASN A 133 6.27 20.50 9.50
N GLN A 134 5.03 20.03 9.35
CA GLN A 134 3.92 20.88 8.92
C GLN A 134 3.61 21.98 9.94
N GLN A 135 3.64 21.67 11.23
CA GLN A 135 3.43 22.66 12.30
C GLN A 135 4.53 23.72 12.37
N ARG A 136 5.77 23.39 12.00
CA ARG A 136 6.89 24.36 11.94
C ARG A 136 6.84 25.29 10.73
N ASN A 137 6.13 24.91 9.67
CA ASN A 137 6.04 25.65 8.41
C ASN A 137 4.72 26.42 8.25
N MET A 138 3.84 26.37 9.26
CA MET A 138 2.64 27.23 9.40
C MET A 138 2.99 28.44 10.24
#